data_AF-A0A060CKR6-F1
#
_entry.id   AF-A0A060CKR6-F1
#
_cell.length_a   1.000
_cell.length_b   1.000
_cell.length_c   1.000
_cell.angle_alpha   90.00
_cell.angle_beta   90.00
_cell.angle_gamma   90.00
#
_symmetry.space_group_name_H-M   'P 1'
#
loop_
_entity.id
_entity.type
_entity.pdbx_description
1 polymer ?
#
loop_
_entity_poly.entity_id
_entity_poly.type
_entity_poly.pdbx_seq_one_letter_code
_entity_poly.pdbx_strand_id
1 'polypeptide(L)'
;LALGDLYLDTTPYNAGTVASDALRMGLPVLTTRGRAFAARMAASLNEAVGLTCCVAADLDDYIERAVALASDPARHAALRAPLAETWARTLGDCADFTRRLEAALARVARRG
;
A
#
# COMPACT_ATOMS: atom_id res chain seq x y z
N LEU A 1 9.53 7.26 10.21
CA LEU A 1 9.14 5.84 10.00
C LEU A 1 10.28 4.96 9.43
N ALA A 2 11.38 5.50 8.91
CA ALA A 2 12.45 4.71 8.27
C ALA A 2 13.19 3.70 9.15
N LEU A 3 13.08 3.79 10.48
CA LEU A 3 13.72 2.87 11.43
C LEU A 3 12.99 1.53 11.56
N GLY A 4 11.73 1.45 11.12
CA GLY A 4 10.97 0.20 11.17
C GLY A 4 11.34 -0.75 10.04
N ASP A 5 11.19 -2.04 10.31
CA ASP A 5 11.35 -3.09 9.31
C ASP A 5 10.04 -3.38 8.58
N LEU A 6 8.95 -3.55 9.32
CA LEU A 6 7.61 -3.86 8.78
C LEU A 6 6.56 -3.00 9.50
N TYR A 7 5.66 -2.37 8.75
CA TYR A 7 4.48 -1.70 9.31
C TYR A 7 3.32 -2.68 9.38
N LEU A 8 2.82 -2.92 10.59
CA LEU A 8 1.65 -3.75 10.85
C LEU A 8 0.41 -2.85 10.91
N ASP A 9 -0.43 -2.93 9.88
CA ASP A 9 -1.66 -2.14 9.77
C ASP A 9 -2.79 -2.68 10.65
N THR A 10 -3.77 -1.83 10.94
CA THR A 10 -4.92 -2.17 11.79
C THR A 10 -6.14 -2.59 10.98
N THR A 11 -7.03 -3.38 11.61
CA THR A 11 -8.33 -3.80 11.08
C THR A 11 -9.39 -3.63 12.17
N PRO A 12 -10.65 -3.25 11.87
CA PRO A 12 -11.26 -3.07 10.54
C PRO A 12 -11.03 -1.70 9.90
N TYR A 13 -10.27 -0.80 10.53
CA TYR A 13 -9.92 0.51 10.00
C TYR A 13 -8.42 0.54 9.66
N ASN A 14 -8.10 0.59 8.37
CA ASN A 14 -6.72 0.62 7.89
C ASN A 14 -6.13 2.02 7.95
N ALA A 15 -4.80 2.10 7.93
CA ALA A 15 -4.07 3.30 7.63
C ALA A 15 -4.27 3.73 6.17
N GLY A 16 -4.49 5.03 5.97
CA GLY A 16 -4.46 5.67 4.64
C GLY A 16 -3.18 6.47 4.46
N THR A 17 -3.14 7.68 5.03
CA THR A 17 -1.98 8.59 4.95
C THR A 17 -0.71 7.97 5.52
N VAL A 18 -0.79 7.35 6.71
CA VAL A 18 0.38 6.76 7.37
C VAL A 18 0.95 5.57 6.56
N ALA A 19 0.08 4.79 5.91
CA ALA A 19 0.51 3.73 5.00
C ALA A 19 1.22 4.31 3.77
N SER A 20 0.67 5.38 3.17
CA SER A 20 1.34 6.07 2.05
C SER A 20 2.72 6.61 2.44
N ASP A 21 2.84 7.22 3.62
CA ASP A 21 4.13 7.70 4.14
C ASP A 21 5.12 6.56 4.42
N ALA A 22 4.66 5.44 4.95
CA ALA A 22 5.48 4.24 5.14
C ALA A 22 6.06 3.76 3.79
N LEU A 23 5.20 3.58 2.78
CA LEU A 23 5.60 3.15 1.44
C LEU A 23 6.57 4.13 0.79
N ARG A 24 6.30 5.45 0.90
CA ARG A 24 7.20 6.52 0.43
C ARG A 24 8.59 6.43 1.04
N MET A 25 8.68 6.04 2.31
CA MET A 25 9.93 5.86 3.04
C MET A 25 10.58 4.48 2.84
N GLY A 26 10.03 3.63 1.97
CA GLY A 26 10.54 2.28 1.73
C GLY A 26 10.20 1.26 2.82
N LEU A 27 9.23 1.57 3.68
CA LEU A 27 8.73 0.66 4.73
C LEU A 27 7.55 -0.17 4.19
N PRO A 28 7.67 -1.51 4.08
CA PRO A 28 6.58 -2.37 3.65
C PRO A 28 5.42 -2.33 4.65
N VAL A 29 4.19 -2.38 4.15
CA VAL A 29 2.96 -2.35 4.95
C VAL A 29 2.25 -3.70 4.80
N LEU A 30 2.08 -4.44 5.89
CA LEU A 30 1.22 -5.62 5.94
C LEU A 30 -0.17 -5.19 6.41
N THR A 31 -1.21 -5.58 5.68
CA THR A 31 -2.60 -5.19 5.95
C THR A 31 -3.56 -6.33 5.64
N THR A 32 -4.82 -6.19 6.06
CA THR A 32 -5.93 -7.08 5.69
C THR A 32 -6.91 -6.35 4.78
N ARG A 33 -7.52 -7.06 3.84
CA ARG A 33 -8.58 -6.48 2.98
C ARG A 33 -9.96 -6.78 3.56
N GLY A 34 -10.57 -5.78 4.17
CA GLY A 34 -11.97 -5.85 4.61
C GLY A 34 -12.98 -5.47 3.52
N ARG A 35 -14.26 -5.43 3.89
CA ARG A 35 -15.37 -5.10 2.98
C ARG A 35 -15.62 -3.60 2.84
N ALA A 36 -15.42 -2.84 3.90
CA ALA A 36 -15.65 -1.40 3.94
C ALA A 36 -14.51 -0.63 3.25
N PHE A 37 -14.79 0.59 2.78
CA PHE A 37 -13.76 1.46 2.19
C PHE A 37 -12.58 1.70 3.13
N ALA A 38 -12.86 2.02 4.40
CA ALA A 38 -11.84 2.24 5.42
C ALA A 38 -10.97 1.00 5.69
N ALA A 39 -11.46 -0.19 5.33
CA ALA A 39 -10.76 -1.47 5.46
C ALA A 39 -10.05 -1.90 4.16
N ARG A 40 -9.90 -0.98 3.19
CA ARG A 40 -9.29 -1.27 1.88
C ARG A 40 -8.25 -0.24 1.45
N MET A 41 -8.00 0.80 2.24
CA MET A 41 -7.09 1.89 1.87
C MET A 41 -5.66 1.37 1.72
N ALA A 42 -5.09 0.78 2.78
CA ALA A 42 -3.74 0.20 2.72
C ALA A 42 -3.62 -0.89 1.65
N ALA A 43 -4.63 -1.75 1.51
CA ALA A 43 -4.63 -2.78 0.47
C ALA A 43 -4.57 -2.19 -0.95
N SER A 44 -5.30 -1.09 -1.21
CA SER A 44 -5.24 -0.38 -2.50
C SER A 44 -3.88 0.27 -2.74
N LEU A 45 -3.25 0.81 -1.69
CA LEU A 45 -1.91 1.39 -1.79
C LEU A 45 -0.87 0.32 -2.10
N ASN A 46 -0.94 -0.83 -1.41
CA ASN A 46 -0.08 -1.98 -1.67
C ASN A 46 -0.20 -2.49 -3.11
N GLU A 47 -1.42 -2.60 -3.65
CA GLU A 47 -1.62 -2.97 -5.06
C GLU A 47 -0.97 -1.97 -6.01
N ALA A 48 -1.10 -0.67 -5.75
CA ALA A 48 -0.54 0.39 -6.60
C ALA A 48 1.01 0.38 -6.64
N VAL A 49 1.67 -0.14 -5.61
CA VAL A 49 3.13 -0.30 -5.56
C VAL A 49 3.59 -1.74 -5.79
N GLY A 50 2.70 -2.65 -6.18
CA GLY A 50 3.03 -4.06 -6.47
C GLY A 50 3.28 -4.94 -5.23
N LEU A 51 2.99 -4.46 -4.02
CA LEU A 51 3.20 -5.17 -2.75
C LEU A 51 2.00 -6.06 -2.36
N THR A 52 1.46 -6.81 -3.33
CA THR A 52 0.26 -7.65 -3.13
C THR A 52 0.50 -8.82 -2.17
N CYS A 53 1.75 -9.27 -2.02
CA CYS A 53 2.13 -10.28 -1.03
C CYS A 53 1.96 -9.81 0.42
N CYS A 54 1.77 -8.52 0.67
CA CYS A 54 1.50 -7.95 1.99
C CYS A 54 0.02 -7.58 2.19
N VAL A 55 -0.88 -8.20 1.42
CA VAL A 55 -2.33 -8.13 1.65
C VAL A 55 -2.81 -9.50 2.10
N ALA A 56 -3.09 -9.65 3.39
CA ALA A 56 -3.59 -10.87 3.98
C ALA A 56 -5.10 -11.03 3.76
N ALA A 57 -5.55 -12.28 3.62
CA ALA A 57 -6.94 -12.63 3.40
C ALA A 57 -7.79 -12.49 4.67
N ASP A 58 -7.22 -12.84 5.82
CA ASP A 58 -7.83 -12.78 7.15
C ASP A 58 -6.74 -12.58 8.22
N LEU A 59 -7.12 -12.71 9.49
CA LEU A 59 -6.21 -12.48 10.62
C LEU A 59 -5.18 -13.61 10.78
N ASP A 60 -5.52 -14.85 10.44
CA ASP A 60 -4.60 -15.99 10.55
C ASP A 60 -3.50 -15.86 9.48
N ASP A 61 -3.89 -15.58 8.23
CA ASP A 61 -2.94 -15.29 7.13
C ASP A 61 -2.10 -14.03 7.44
N TYR A 62 -2.67 -13.04 8.13
CA TYR A 62 -1.93 -11.85 8.56
C TYR A 62 -0.82 -12.21 9.54
N ILE A 63 -1.11 -13.04 10.54
CA ILE A 63 -0.12 -13.47 11.54
C ILE A 63 0.96 -14.32 10.88
N GLU A 64 0.59 -15.30 10.05
CA GLU A 64 1.54 -16.17 9.35
C GLU A 64 2.50 -15.36 8.47
N ARG A 65 1.98 -14.38 7.73
CA ARG A 65 2.80 -13.49 6.89
C ARG A 65 3.70 -12.59 7.72
N ALA A 66 3.20 -12.03 8.83
CA ALA A 66 4.03 -11.21 9.71
C ALA A 66 5.23 -12.00 10.23
N VAL A 67 5.01 -13.23 10.69
CA VAL A 67 6.07 -14.13 11.16
C VAL A 67 7.03 -14.50 10.04
N ALA A 68 6.52 -14.87 8.86
CA ALA A 68 7.35 -15.24 7.71
C ALA A 68 8.24 -14.08 7.24
N LEU A 69 7.71 -12.86 7.21
CA LEU A 69 8.46 -11.66 6.84
C LEU A 69 9.50 -11.27 7.89
N ALA A 70 9.19 -11.45 9.18
CA ALA A 70 10.12 -11.18 10.27
C ALA A 70 11.26 -12.21 10.37
N SER A 71 11.03 -13.43 9.85
CA SER A 71 11.98 -14.55 9.96
C SER A 71 12.88 -14.71 8.72
N ASP A 72 12.67 -13.94 7.67
CA ASP A 72 13.43 -14.01 6.41
C ASP A 72 13.96 -12.62 5.99
N PRO A 73 15.16 -12.24 6.49
CA PRO A 73 15.77 -10.94 6.18
C PRO A 73 16.03 -10.72 4.68
N ALA A 74 16.29 -11.79 3.92
CA ALA A 74 16.56 -11.69 2.49
C ALA A 74 15.28 -11.33 1.73
N ARG A 75 14.18 -12.01 2.03
CA ARG A 75 12.85 -11.67 1.50
C ARG A 75 12.42 -10.27 1.90
N HIS A 76 12.66 -9.89 3.15
CA HIS A 76 12.37 -8.54 3.64
C HIS A 76 13.13 -7.45 2.88
N ALA A 77 14.44 -7.61 2.70
CA ALA A 77 15.26 -6.69 1.92
C ALA A 77 14.79 -6.58 0.45
N ALA A 78 14.41 -7.71 -0.16
CA ALA A 78 13.88 -7.75 -1.52
C ALA A 78 12.58 -6.96 -1.68
N LEU A 79 11.69 -6.97 -0.68
CA LEU A 79 10.45 -6.17 -0.70
C LEU A 79 10.72 -4.67 -0.52
N ARG A 80 11.74 -4.31 0.26
CA ARG A 80 12.08 -2.91 0.55
C ARG A 80 12.78 -2.21 -0.60
N ALA A 81 13.70 -2.92 -1.26
CA ALA A 81 14.60 -2.34 -2.25
C ALA A 81 13.91 -1.49 -3.34
N PRO A 82 12.80 -1.94 -3.97
CA PRO A 82 12.17 -1.15 -5.04
C PRO A 82 11.13 -0.13 -4.54
N LEU A 83 10.80 -0.13 -3.24
CA LEU A 83 9.52 0.41 -2.77
C LEU A 83 9.42 1.93 -2.88
N ALA A 84 10.45 2.66 -2.46
CA ALA A 84 10.47 4.12 -2.53
C ALA A 84 10.45 4.64 -3.98
N GLU A 85 11.22 3.99 -4.87
CA GLU A 85 11.23 4.31 -6.30
C GLU A 85 9.88 3.99 -6.96
N THR A 86 9.29 2.84 -6.62
CA THR A 86 7.97 2.45 -7.14
C THR A 86 6.90 3.40 -6.66
N TRP A 87 6.91 3.78 -5.37
CA TRP A 87 6.00 4.80 -4.84
C TRP A 87 6.13 6.11 -5.61
N ALA A 88 7.36 6.59 -5.87
CA ALA A 88 7.57 7.86 -6.57
C ALA A 88 7.03 7.85 -8.00
N ARG A 89 7.09 6.70 -8.70
CA ARG A 89 6.58 6.53 -10.07
C ARG A 89 5.09 6.20 -10.15
N THR A 90 4.45 5.84 -9.05
CA THR A 90 3.02 5.48 -9.02
C THR A 90 2.22 6.46 -8.18
N LEU A 91 2.15 6.22 -6.87
CA LEU A 91 1.37 7.02 -5.92
C LEU A 91 1.88 8.45 -5.78
N GLY A 92 3.18 8.66 -5.94
CA GLY A 92 3.85 9.95 -5.86
C GLY A 92 3.87 10.75 -7.16
N ASP A 93 3.40 10.18 -8.28
CA ASP A 93 3.32 10.90 -9.56
C ASP A 93 2.09 11.80 -9.59
N CYS A 94 2.21 12.98 -8.98
CA CYS A 94 1.16 14.00 -8.96
C CYS A 94 0.77 14.49 -10.37
N ALA A 95 1.70 14.45 -11.33
CA ALA A 95 1.43 14.91 -12.68
C ALA A 95 0.53 13.90 -13.40
N ASP A 96 0.81 12.60 -13.29
CA ASP A 96 -0.06 11.55 -13.82
C ASP A 96 -1.42 11.52 -13.14
N PHE A 97 -1.45 11.63 -11.81
CA PHE A 97 -2.69 11.70 -11.06
C PHE A 97 -3.57 12.85 -11.56
N THR A 98 -3.00 14.06 -11.70
CA THR A 98 -3.72 15.25 -12.18
C THR A 98 -4.31 15.01 -13.57
N ARG A 99 -3.50 14.53 -14.53
CA ARG A 99 -3.98 14.24 -15.89
C ARG A 99 -5.14 13.23 -15.90
N ARG A 100 -5.05 12.18 -15.08
CA ARG A 100 -6.09 11.14 -14.99
C ARG A 100 -7.37 11.68 -14.36
N LEU A 101 -7.24 12.54 -13.34
CA LEU A 101 -8.37 13.19 -12.69
C LEU A 101 -9.09 14.14 -13.65
N GLU A 102 -8.35 15.00 -14.36
CA GLU A 102 -8.91 15.91 -15.37
C GLU A 102 -9.65 15.14 -16.47
N ALA A 103 -9.06 14.06 -16.98
CA ALA A 103 -9.69 13.20 -17.99
C ALA A 103 -11.00 12.57 -17.46
N ALA A 104 -11.03 12.16 -16.20
CA ALA A 104 -12.24 11.62 -15.56
C ALA A 104 -13.32 12.71 -15.42
N LEU A 105 -12.96 13.90 -14.95
CA LEU A 105 -13.87 15.04 -14.82
C LEU A 105 -14.44 15.48 -16.17
N ALA A 106 -13.61 15.54 -17.23
CA ALA A 106 -14.06 15.86 -18.57
C ALA A 106 -15.08 14.84 -19.11
N ARG A 107 -14.95 13.55 -18.77
CA ARG A 107 -15.93 12.52 -19.14
C ARG A 107 -17.26 12.70 -18.41
N VAL A 108 -17.23 13.09 -17.14
CA VAL A 108 -18.44 13.37 -16.36
C VAL A 108 -19.15 14.61 -16.91
N ALA A 109 -18.41 15.68 -17.21
CA ALA A 109 -18.96 16.93 -17.73
C ALA A 109 -19.63 16.78 -19.10
N ARG A 110 -19.16 15.86 -19.95
CA ARG A 110 -19.75 15.57 -21.28
C ARG A 110 -20.99 14.67 -21.22
N ARG A 111 -21.38 14.17 -20.04
CA ARG A 111 -22.54 13.31 -19.81
C ARG A 111 -23.75 14.05 -19.24
N GLY A 112 -23.64 15.36 -19.05
CA GLY A 112 -24.77 16.28 -18.80
C GLY A 112 -25.05 17.11 -20.04
#